data_AF-A0A2V9LD36-F1
#
_entry.id   AF-A0A2V9LD36-F1
#
_cell.length_a   1.000
_cell.length_b   1.000
_cell.length_c   1.000
_cell.angle_alpha   90.00
_cell.angle_beta   90.00
_cell.angle_gamma   90.00
#
_symmetry.space_group_name_H-M   'P 1'
#
loop_
_entity.id
_entity.type
_entity.pdbx_description
1 polymer ?
#
loop_
_entity_poly.entity_id
_entity_poly.type
_entity_poly.pdbx_seq_one_letter_code
_entity_poly.pdbx_strand_id
1 'polypeptide(L)'
;MARRTRLGQHFLADSGYRRKIADSLEVGGEDWVLEVGAGRGELTELLARCAGRVVAVELDKALVPMLREKFKAFENVEIVAGNILDLDVRALVRGAGDGTCFVFGNLPYYITSPILHHLLEGREAIRAMALLMQREVAERVVAEPGSPDFGYLSVMVQRL
;
A
#
# COMPACT_ATOMS: atom_id res chain seq x y z
N MET A 1 -21.00 -16.79 -17.85
CA MET A 1 -20.55 -16.56 -16.46
C MET A 1 -19.04 -16.38 -16.48
N ALA A 2 -18.54 -15.15 -16.32
CA ALA A 2 -17.11 -14.90 -16.27
C ALA A 2 -16.54 -15.46 -14.95
N ARG A 3 -15.63 -16.43 -15.07
CA ARG A 3 -14.94 -17.04 -13.93
C ARG A 3 -13.99 -16.00 -13.35
N ARG A 4 -14.41 -15.38 -12.24
CA ARG A 4 -13.67 -14.36 -11.48
C ARG A 4 -12.33 -14.98 -11.03
N THR A 5 -11.24 -14.60 -11.68
CA THR A 5 -9.89 -14.92 -11.20
C THR A 5 -9.73 -14.25 -9.83
N ARG A 6 -9.41 -15.02 -8.80
CA ARG A 6 -9.11 -14.46 -7.48
C ARG A 6 -7.91 -13.52 -7.65
N LEU A 7 -8.08 -12.23 -7.36
CA LEU A 7 -7.02 -11.21 -7.41
C LEU A 7 -5.92 -11.44 -6.34
N GLY A 8 -5.80 -12.64 -5.78
CA GLY A 8 -4.91 -12.94 -4.66
C GLY A 8 -5.28 -12.22 -3.36
N GLN A 9 -6.53 -11.77 -3.21
CA GLN A 9 -6.98 -11.02 -2.04
C GLN A 9 -6.94 -11.87 -0.76
N HIS A 10 -6.14 -11.44 0.20
CA HIS A 10 -6.14 -11.92 1.58
C HIS A 10 -6.53 -10.77 2.49
N PHE A 11 -7.65 -10.87 3.20
CA PHE A 11 -8.11 -9.82 4.10
C PHE A 11 -7.51 -9.99 5.50
N LEU A 12 -6.95 -8.91 6.05
CA LEU A 12 -6.38 -8.84 7.39
C LEU A 12 -7.50 -8.83 8.45
N ALA A 13 -8.05 -10.00 8.77
CA ALA A 13 -9.17 -10.10 9.71
C ALA A 13 -8.80 -9.72 11.17
N ASP A 14 -7.56 -9.97 11.58
CA ASP A 14 -7.11 -9.72 12.95
C ASP A 14 -6.87 -8.22 13.20
N SER A 15 -7.58 -7.65 14.17
CA SER A 15 -7.49 -6.23 14.52
C SER A 15 -6.18 -5.85 15.21
N GLY A 16 -5.55 -6.78 15.92
CA GLY A 16 -4.25 -6.58 16.56
C GLY A 16 -3.13 -6.41 15.53
N TYR A 17 -3.08 -7.27 14.51
CA TYR A 17 -2.11 -7.12 13.41
C TYR A 17 -2.37 -5.89 12.57
N ARG A 18 -3.63 -5.53 12.31
CA ARG A 18 -3.95 -4.28 11.60
C ARG A 18 -3.43 -3.06 12.33
N ARG A 19 -3.61 -3.00 13.66
CA ARG A 19 -3.06 -1.92 14.48
C ARG A 19 -1.53 -1.91 14.45
N LYS A 20 -0.89 -3.07 14.63
CA LYS A 20 0.58 -3.17 14.52
C LYS A 20 1.11 -2.69 13.17
N ILE A 21 0.41 -2.99 12.07
CA ILE A 21 0.77 -2.50 10.74
C ILE A 21 0.60 -0.97 10.71
N ALA A 22 -0.56 -0.44 11.09
CA ALA A 22 -0.80 1.01 11.10
C ALA A 22 0.22 1.77 11.96
N ASP A 23 0.61 1.20 13.10
CA ASP A 23 1.59 1.78 14.03
C ASP A 23 3.06 1.54 13.60
N SER A 24 3.31 0.72 12.57
CA SER A 24 4.68 0.38 12.13
C SER A 24 5.40 1.55 11.47
N LEU A 25 4.65 2.51 10.95
CA LEU A 25 5.13 3.83 10.58
C LEU A 25 4.43 4.81 11.53
N GLU A 26 5.19 5.67 12.20
CA GLU A 26 4.67 6.65 13.16
C GLU A 26 3.96 7.81 12.43
N VAL A 27 2.85 7.49 11.74
CA VAL A 27 2.06 8.45 10.96
C VAL A 27 1.32 9.40 11.89
N GLY A 28 1.48 10.70 11.65
CA GLY A 28 0.82 11.79 12.35
C GLY A 28 -0.24 12.53 11.54
N GLY A 29 -0.91 13.49 12.19
CA GLY A 29 -2.06 14.22 11.64
C GLY A 29 -1.75 15.16 10.48
N GLU A 30 -0.47 15.40 10.16
CA GLU A 30 -0.06 16.19 9.00
C GLU A 30 0.36 15.30 7.82
N ASP A 31 0.54 14.01 8.07
CA ASP A 31 1.07 13.07 7.09
C ASP A 31 0.02 12.61 6.10
N TRP A 32 0.48 12.41 4.86
CA TRP A 32 -0.32 11.81 3.81
C TRP A 32 0.02 10.34 3.67
N VAL A 33 -1.01 9.54 3.43
CA VAL A 33 -0.89 8.10 3.27
C VAL A 33 -1.44 7.67 1.92
N LEU A 34 -0.65 6.87 1.20
CA LEU A 34 -1.09 6.10 0.04
C LEU A 34 -1.29 4.65 0.46
N GLU A 35 -2.53 4.15 0.38
CA GLU A 35 -2.84 2.74 0.61
C GLU A 35 -3.00 1.99 -0.72
N VAL A 36 -2.18 0.97 -0.93
CA VAL A 36 -2.23 0.09 -2.10
C VAL A 36 -3.05 -1.16 -1.77
N GLY A 37 -4.23 -1.25 -2.39
CA GLY A 37 -5.15 -2.37 -2.20
C GLY A 37 -5.98 -2.24 -0.93
N ALA A 38 -6.89 -1.27 -0.90
CA ALA A 38 -7.76 -0.97 0.24
C ALA A 38 -8.64 -2.14 0.69
N GLY A 39 -8.98 -3.05 -0.23
CA GLY A 39 -9.82 -4.20 0.02
C GLY A 39 -11.18 -3.80 0.57
N ARG A 40 -11.44 -4.17 1.84
CA ARG A 40 -12.69 -3.83 2.55
C ARG A 40 -12.59 -2.55 3.39
N GLY A 41 -11.46 -1.85 3.32
CA GLY A 41 -11.22 -0.60 4.03
C GLY A 41 -10.98 -0.80 5.52
N GLU A 42 -10.38 -1.91 5.92
CA GLU A 42 -10.08 -2.19 7.33
C GLU A 42 -8.85 -1.43 7.82
N LEU A 43 -7.80 -1.35 6.99
CA LEU A 43 -6.61 -0.57 7.28
C LEU A 43 -6.85 0.92 6.96
N THR A 44 -7.53 1.22 5.84
CA THR A 44 -8.00 2.58 5.50
C THR A 44 -8.66 3.28 6.68
N GLU A 45 -9.54 2.59 7.43
CA GLU A 45 -10.25 3.17 8.56
C GLU A 45 -9.33 3.49 9.75
N LEU A 46 -8.28 2.69 9.97
CA LEU A 46 -7.30 2.99 11.01
C LEU A 46 -6.44 4.19 10.61
N LEU A 47 -5.97 4.20 9.37
CA LEU A 47 -5.16 5.29 8.81
C LEU A 47 -5.92 6.61 8.79
N ALA A 48 -7.21 6.59 8.44
CA ALA A 48 -8.05 7.79 8.41
C ALA A 48 -8.23 8.46 9.77
N ARG A 49 -7.95 7.76 10.88
CA ARG A 49 -8.05 8.30 12.24
C ARG A 49 -6.77 8.97 12.72
N CYS A 50 -5.62 8.70 12.09
CA CYS A 50 -4.33 9.28 12.48
C CYS A 50 -3.71 10.18 11.42
N ALA A 51 -3.93 9.91 10.13
CA ALA A 51 -3.33 10.65 9.02
C ALA A 51 -4.11 11.92 8.66
N GLY A 52 -3.39 12.94 8.19
CA GLY A 52 -3.98 14.16 7.63
C GLY A 52 -4.73 13.91 6.32
N ARG A 53 -4.30 12.93 5.53
CA ARG A 53 -5.00 12.45 4.34
C ARG A 53 -4.67 11.00 4.01
N VAL A 54 -5.65 10.27 3.49
CA VAL A 54 -5.50 8.90 2.99
C VAL A 54 -6.02 8.82 1.56
N VAL A 55 -5.17 8.39 0.64
CA VAL A 55 -5.53 8.04 -0.74
C VAL A 55 -5.49 6.51 -0.84
N ALA A 56 -6.66 5.89 -0.96
CA ALA A 56 -6.80 4.44 -0.98
C ALA A 56 -7.10 3.94 -2.39
N VAL A 57 -6.16 3.20 -2.97
CA VAL A 57 -6.25 2.63 -4.31
C VAL A 57 -6.84 1.22 -4.25
N GLU A 58 -7.88 0.96 -5.05
CA GLU A 58 -8.48 -0.37 -5.16
C GLU A 58 -8.75 -0.76 -6.62
N LEU A 59 -8.30 -1.98 -6.98
CA LEU A 59 -8.43 -2.55 -8.31
C LEU A 59 -9.78 -3.24 -8.52
N ASP A 60 -10.32 -3.89 -7.48
CA ASP A 60 -11.61 -4.58 -7.52
C ASP A 60 -12.74 -3.56 -7.59
N LYS A 61 -13.23 -3.33 -8.81
CA LYS A 61 -14.36 -2.46 -9.12
C LYS A 61 -15.63 -2.79 -8.32
N ALA A 62 -15.79 -4.01 -7.80
CA ALA A 62 -16.93 -4.38 -6.97
C ALA A 62 -16.81 -3.86 -5.52
N LEU A 63 -15.58 -3.61 -5.03
CA LEU A 63 -15.34 -3.07 -3.69
C LEU A 63 -15.40 -1.54 -3.68
N VAL A 64 -15.04 -0.88 -4.78
CA VAL A 64 -15.01 0.59 -4.89
C VAL A 64 -16.31 1.28 -4.47
N PRO A 65 -17.52 0.88 -4.91
CA PRO A 65 -18.76 1.54 -4.47
C PRO A 65 -18.98 1.41 -2.96
N MET A 66 -18.67 0.24 -2.40
CA MET A 66 -18.78 0.00 -0.96
C MET A 66 -17.79 0.86 -0.17
N LEU A 67 -16.53 0.96 -0.63
CA LEU A 67 -15.53 1.83 -0.01
C LEU A 67 -15.95 3.30 -0.06
N ARG A 68 -16.42 3.79 -1.21
CA ARG A 68 -16.89 5.17 -1.35
C ARG A 68 -18.05 5.49 -0.43
N GLU A 69 -19.00 4.58 -0.27
CA GLU A 69 -20.10 4.76 0.68
C GLU A 69 -19.60 4.71 2.13
N LYS A 70 -18.75 3.73 2.47
CA LYS A 70 -18.17 3.57 3.82
C LYS A 70 -17.42 4.82 4.27
N PHE A 71 -16.63 5.43 3.38
CA PHE A 71 -15.77 6.57 3.70
C PHE A 71 -16.36 7.93 3.32
N LYS A 72 -17.63 8.00 2.90
CA LYS A 72 -18.28 9.24 2.47
C LYS A 72 -18.26 10.36 3.52
N ALA A 73 -18.26 10.01 4.81
CA ALA A 73 -18.22 10.95 5.93
C ALA A 73 -16.79 11.36 6.35
N PHE A 74 -15.76 10.74 5.77
CA PHE A 74 -14.37 11.07 6.05
C PHE A 74 -13.86 12.07 5.02
N GLU A 75 -13.66 13.33 5.43
CA GLU A 75 -13.17 14.39 4.55
C GLU A 75 -11.71 14.18 4.12
N ASN A 76 -10.96 13.40 4.90
CA ASN A 76 -9.55 13.09 4.67
C ASN A 76 -9.32 11.80 3.88
N VAL A 77 -10.36 11.11 3.38
CA VAL A 77 -10.22 9.84 2.65
C VAL A 77 -10.66 10.00 1.20
N GLU A 78 -9.78 9.61 0.28
CA GLU A 78 -10.05 9.56 -1.16
C GLU A 78 -9.96 8.12 -1.67
N ILE A 79 -11.00 7.64 -2.36
CA ILE A 79 -11.03 6.30 -2.96
C ILE A 79 -10.75 6.39 -4.47
N VAL A 80 -9.57 5.90 -4.86
CA VAL A 80 -9.12 5.85 -6.24
C VAL A 80 -9.34 4.45 -6.81
N ALA A 81 -10.20 4.34 -7.81
CA ALA A 81 -10.44 3.09 -8.51
C ALA A 81 -9.38 2.89 -9.60
N GLY A 82 -8.51 1.89 -9.46
CA GLY A 82 -7.44 1.69 -10.42
C GLY A 82 -6.44 0.61 -10.02
N ASN A 83 -5.60 0.26 -10.98
CA ASN A 83 -4.42 -0.54 -10.75
C ASN A 83 -3.27 0.38 -10.35
N ILE A 84 -2.62 0.13 -9.22
CA ILE A 84 -1.50 0.96 -8.78
C ILE A 84 -0.39 1.07 -9.84
N LEU A 85 -0.15 0.00 -10.60
CA LEU A 85 0.90 -0.03 -11.63
C LEU A 85 0.63 0.92 -12.81
N ASP A 86 -0.60 1.40 -12.95
CA ASP A 86 -1.04 2.31 -14.02
C ASP A 86 -1.18 3.75 -13.52
N LEU A 87 -0.89 4.02 -12.24
CA LEU A 87 -1.07 5.33 -11.60
C LEU A 87 0.27 5.99 -11.31
N ASP A 88 0.33 7.31 -11.35
CA ASP A 88 1.53 8.06 -10.95
C ASP A 88 1.46 8.36 -9.44
N VAL A 89 2.36 7.76 -8.66
CA VAL A 89 2.48 7.98 -7.21
C VAL A 89 2.61 9.47 -6.88
N ARG A 90 3.41 10.23 -7.64
CA ARG A 90 3.59 11.68 -7.40
C ARG A 90 2.29 12.45 -7.65
N ALA A 91 1.50 12.02 -8.63
CA ALA A 91 0.21 12.64 -8.92
C ALA A 91 -0.81 12.34 -7.82
N LEU A 92 -0.81 11.11 -7.28
CA LEU A 92 -1.73 10.69 -6.22
C LEU A 92 -1.54 11.47 -4.92
N VAL A 93 -0.32 11.92 -4.63
CA VAL A 93 0.00 12.66 -3.39
C VAL A 93 0.34 14.13 -3.65
N ARG A 94 -0.02 14.63 -4.83
CA ARG A 94 0.19 16.03 -5.21
C ARG A 94 -0.59 16.94 -4.26
N GLY A 95 0.14 17.75 -3.50
CA GLY A 95 -0.43 18.66 -2.50
C GLY A 95 -0.12 18.27 -1.05
N ALA A 96 0.55 17.13 -0.81
CA ALA A 96 1.21 16.86 0.46
C ALA A 96 2.20 18.00 0.78
N GLY A 97 2.26 18.44 2.04
CA GLY A 97 2.98 19.64 2.44
C GLY A 97 4.46 19.62 2.09
N ASP A 98 5.13 18.49 2.31
CA ASP A 98 6.53 18.25 1.94
C ASP A 98 6.68 17.51 0.60
N GLY A 99 5.57 17.27 -0.11
CA GLY A 99 5.54 16.51 -1.35
C GLY A 99 5.72 15.00 -1.20
N THR A 100 5.71 14.46 0.02
CA THR A 100 5.91 13.03 0.30
C THR A 100 4.71 12.38 1.00
N CYS A 101 4.72 11.06 1.03
CA CYS A 101 3.72 10.26 1.73
C CYS A 101 4.31 9.00 2.37
N PHE A 102 3.55 8.40 3.26
CA PHE A 102 3.77 7.03 3.71
C PHE A 102 2.96 6.07 2.84
N VAL A 103 3.54 4.93 2.48
CA VAL A 103 2.84 3.89 1.72
C VAL A 103 2.51 2.71 2.62
N PHE A 104 1.25 2.30 2.60
CA PHE A 104 0.80 1.06 3.21
C PHE A 104 0.22 0.14 2.15
N GLY A 105 0.38 -1.17 2.30
CA GLY A 105 -0.25 -2.08 1.35
C GLY A 105 -0.17 -3.53 1.79
N ASN A 106 -1.22 -4.29 1.44
CA ASN A 106 -1.21 -5.74 1.57
C ASN A 106 -1.06 -6.34 0.17
N LEU A 107 0.19 -6.61 -0.21
CA LEU A 107 0.55 -6.87 -1.59
C LEU A 107 0.19 -8.31 -2.00
N PRO A 108 -0.52 -8.51 -3.11
CA PRO A 108 -0.81 -9.84 -3.62
C PRO A 108 0.44 -10.48 -4.21
N TYR A 109 0.63 -11.77 -3.90
CA TYR A 109 1.88 -12.50 -4.10
C TYR A 109 2.40 -12.53 -5.55
N TYR A 110 1.51 -12.57 -6.54
CA TYR A 110 1.90 -12.72 -7.95
C TYR A 110 2.37 -11.42 -8.61
N ILE A 111 2.14 -10.26 -7.98
CA ILE A 111 2.57 -8.95 -8.50
C ILE A 111 3.34 -8.11 -7.48
N THR A 112 3.81 -8.69 -6.37
CA THR A 112 4.62 -7.96 -5.37
C THR A 112 5.85 -7.31 -5.99
N SER A 113 6.59 -8.02 -6.85
CA SER A 113 7.81 -7.47 -7.48
C SER A 113 7.53 -6.28 -8.42
N PRO A 114 6.56 -6.36 -9.36
CA PRO A 114 6.13 -5.19 -10.13
C PRO A 114 5.69 -4.00 -9.28
N ILE A 115 4.93 -4.24 -8.20
CA ILE A 115 4.48 -3.16 -7.30
C ILE A 115 5.67 -2.50 -6.61
N LEU A 116 6.60 -3.29 -6.07
CA LEU A 116 7.80 -2.75 -5.43
C LEU A 116 8.63 -1.91 -6.41
N HIS A 117 8.83 -2.39 -7.64
CA HIS A 117 9.54 -1.63 -8.66
C HIS A 117 8.85 -0.28 -8.94
N HIS A 118 7.55 -0.31 -9.18
CA HIS A 118 6.76 0.89 -9.46
C HIS A 118 6.80 1.91 -8.30
N LEU A 119 6.69 1.45 -7.06
CA LEU A 119 6.83 2.33 -5.89
C LEU A 119 8.23 2.93 -5.79
N LEU A 120 9.28 2.14 -6.06
CA LEU A 120 10.67 2.62 -6.03
C LEU A 120 11.02 3.60 -7.16
N GLU A 121 10.32 3.54 -8.29
CA GLU A 121 10.41 4.55 -9.36
C GLU A 121 9.86 5.91 -8.91
N GLY A 122 8.88 5.93 -8.00
CA GLY A 122 8.28 7.13 -7.40
C GLY A 122 8.84 7.48 -6.01
N ARG A 123 10.02 6.97 -5.64
CA ARG A 123 10.52 7.02 -4.26
C ARG A 123 10.77 8.42 -3.70
N GLU A 124 11.02 9.41 -4.56
CA GLU A 124 11.13 10.81 -4.12
C GLU A 124 9.83 11.37 -3.52
N ALA A 125 8.68 10.77 -3.81
CA ALA A 125 7.38 11.11 -3.20
C ALA A 125 7.02 10.18 -2.04
N ILE A 126 7.91 9.26 -1.64
CA ILE A 126 7.66 8.26 -0.60
C ILE A 126 8.68 8.42 0.51
N ARG A 127 8.19 8.73 1.71
CA ARG A 127 9.01 8.85 2.92
C ARG A 127 9.37 7.50 3.50
N ALA A 128 8.39 6.60 3.59
CA ALA A 128 8.57 5.23 4.08
C ALA A 128 7.42 4.32 3.61
N MET A 129 7.65 3.00 3.67
CA MET A 129 6.67 1.99 3.25
C MET A 129 6.49 0.91 4.33
N ALA A 130 5.25 0.51 4.58
CA ALA A 130 4.88 -0.64 5.40
C ALA A 130 4.03 -1.60 4.56
N LEU A 131 4.67 -2.66 4.07
CA LEU A 131 4.10 -3.57 3.09
C LEU A 131 3.99 -4.96 3.69
N LEU A 132 2.77 -5.51 3.70
CA LEU A 132 2.54 -6.90 4.03
C LEU A 132 2.71 -7.76 2.77
N MET A 133 3.51 -8.81 2.88
CA MET A 133 3.79 -9.74 1.79
C MET A 133 4.12 -11.13 2.34
N GLN A 134 4.33 -12.10 1.45
CA GLN A 134 4.77 -13.43 1.82
C GLN A 134 6.13 -13.37 2.52
N ARG A 135 6.29 -14.18 3.56
CA ARG A 135 7.52 -14.20 4.37
C ARG A 135 8.76 -14.44 3.51
N GLU A 136 8.68 -15.39 2.58
CA GLU A 136 9.78 -15.74 1.68
C GLU A 136 10.15 -14.60 0.72
N VAL A 137 9.18 -13.73 0.39
CA VAL A 137 9.44 -12.52 -0.41
C VAL A 137 10.12 -11.45 0.45
N ALA A 138 9.63 -11.24 1.67
CA ALA A 138 10.25 -10.31 2.62
C ALA A 138 11.70 -10.70 2.95
N GLU A 139 11.96 -11.99 3.17
CA GLU A 139 13.30 -12.54 3.41
C GLU A 139 14.26 -12.23 2.25
N ARG A 140 13.80 -12.36 1.00
CA ARG A 140 14.59 -11.98 -0.18
C ARG A 140 14.82 -10.48 -0.29
N VAL A 141 13.85 -9.65 0.07
CA VAL A 141 13.98 -8.19 0.04
C VAL A 141 15.09 -7.72 0.99
N VAL A 142 15.22 -8.35 2.16
CA VAL A 142 16.22 -7.98 3.18
C VAL A 142 17.49 -8.84 3.16
N ALA A 143 17.59 -9.80 2.25
CA ALA A 143 18.73 -10.72 2.14
C ALA A 143 20.04 -9.95 1.95
N GLU A 144 21.11 -10.39 2.63
CA GLU A 144 22.45 -9.79 2.51
C GLU A 144 23.25 -10.41 1.36
N PRO A 145 24.19 -9.65 0.74
CA PRO A 145 25.07 -10.18 -0.30
C PRO A 145 25.79 -11.46 0.13
N GLY A 146 25.69 -12.51 -0.69
CA GLY A 146 26.29 -13.82 -0.41
C GLY A 146 25.37 -14.83 0.29
N SER A 147 24.17 -14.41 0.70
CA SER A 147 23.13 -15.34 1.16
C SER A 147 22.41 -16.04 -0.01
N PRO A 148 21.85 -17.25 0.18
CA PRO A 148 21.11 -17.96 -0.88
C PRO A 148 19.86 -17.22 -1.40
N ASP A 149 19.28 -16.36 -0.57
CA ASP A 149 18.08 -15.57 -0.90
C ASP A 149 18.43 -14.20 -1.52
N PHE A 150 19.72 -13.85 -1.61
CA PHE A 150 20.17 -12.62 -2.25
C PHE A 150 19.97 -12.69 -3.76
N GLY A 151 19.29 -11.70 -4.31
CA GLY A 151 19.05 -11.65 -5.75
C GLY A 151 18.46 -10.32 -6.21
N TYR A 152 17.70 -10.40 -7.31
CA TYR A 152 17.11 -9.23 -7.97
C TYR A 152 16.34 -8.32 -7.01
N LEU A 153 15.47 -8.88 -6.17
CA LEU A 153 14.66 -8.10 -5.23
C LEU A 153 15.52 -7.41 -4.16
N SER A 154 16.55 -8.08 -3.65
CA SER A 154 17.48 -7.53 -2.67
C SER A 154 18.21 -6.31 -3.25
N VAL A 155 18.78 -6.45 -4.46
CA VAL A 155 19.49 -5.37 -5.14
C VAL A 155 18.56 -4.19 -5.45
N MET A 156 17.36 -4.48 -5.95
CA MET A 156 16.38 -3.46 -6.33
C MET A 156 15.97 -2.60 -5.12
N VAL A 157 15.73 -3.20 -3.95
CA VAL A 157 15.27 -2.46 -2.78
C VAL A 157 16.42 -1.82 -1.99
N GLN A 158 17.57 -2.48 -1.89
CA GLN A 158 18.64 -2.05 -0.97
C GLN A 158 19.64 -1.05 -1.59
N ARG A 159 19.68 -0.91 -2.92
CA ARG A 159 20.63 0.00 -3.61
C ARG A 159 20.01 1.25 -4.23
N LEU A 160 18.69 1.30 -4.41
CA LEU A 160 17.99 2.41 -5.06
C LEU A 160 17.49 3.43 -4.04
#